data_AF-A0A919FQM9-F1
#
_entry.id   AF-A0A919FQM9-F1
#
_cell.length_a   1.000
_cell.length_b   1.000
_cell.length_c   1.000
_cell.angle_alpha   90.00
_cell.angle_beta   90.00
_cell.angle_gamma   90.00
#
_symmetry.space_group_name_H-M   'P 1'
#
loop_
_entity.id
_entity.type
_entity.pdbx_description
1 polymer ?
#
loop_
_entity_poly.entity_id
_entity_poly.type
_entity_poly.pdbx_seq_one_letter_code
_entity_poly.pdbx_strand_id
1 'polypeptide(L)'
;MNKRLLAVPALGALLAFGAVGCGGDDSAQLNAWATSVCDSAKEPIAQAQAALADTGQVKEGEGPADLQKRLSDDVARLARTNQQIAEAIDKAGAPKVDKGGNLQKDAVDELNKAAQGYLEVQKKLDGLPNTDQAKFADALRSVGDQVQQLATLSTQAQSKLQSGDLGAAMAKQPGCKPGAPAAAPSGAPAGASAGASAPATPGAAGSPAASGDPAASPSAPAADTTGSAAPAASPTAGSPAASPS
;
A
#
# COMPACT_ATOMS: atom_id res chain seq x y z
N MET A 1 -59.46 -21.39 -19.85
CA MET A 1 -60.13 -20.16 -19.41
C MET A 1 -59.53 -19.67 -18.09
N ASN A 2 -59.05 -18.42 -18.06
CA ASN A 2 -59.15 -17.35 -17.02
C ASN A 2 -58.92 -17.74 -15.53
N LYS A 3 -58.09 -17.07 -14.71
CA LYS A 3 -57.88 -15.61 -14.45
C LYS A 3 -56.54 -15.41 -13.71
N ARG A 4 -55.68 -14.47 -14.12
CA ARG A 4 -55.51 -13.04 -13.69
C ARG A 4 -54.90 -12.83 -12.28
N LEU A 5 -53.61 -12.44 -12.31
CA LEU A 5 -52.95 -11.30 -11.65
C LEU A 5 -53.40 -10.88 -10.24
N LEU A 6 -52.45 -10.95 -9.29
CA LEU A 6 -52.18 -9.83 -8.38
C LEU A 6 -50.66 -9.74 -8.13
N ALA A 7 -50.08 -8.64 -8.60
CA ALA A 7 -48.75 -8.19 -8.25
C ALA A 7 -48.79 -7.63 -6.81
N VAL A 8 -47.87 -8.08 -5.96
CA VAL A 8 -47.56 -7.42 -4.68
C VAL A 8 -46.17 -6.81 -4.85
N PRO A 9 -46.02 -5.47 -4.72
CA PRO A 9 -44.73 -4.82 -4.89
C PRO A 9 -43.81 -5.13 -3.71
N ALA A 10 -42.56 -5.45 -4.04
CA ALA A 10 -41.35 -5.21 -3.25
C ALA A 10 -41.54 -4.95 -1.74
N LEU A 11 -41.61 -6.02 -0.96
CA LEU A 11 -41.13 -5.99 0.43
C LEU A 11 -39.61 -6.14 0.39
N GLY A 12 -38.92 -5.01 0.23
CA GLY A 12 -37.49 -4.91 0.48
C GLY A 12 -37.24 -5.18 1.96
N ALA A 13 -37.01 -6.44 2.30
CA ALA A 13 -36.42 -6.83 3.57
C ALA A 13 -34.99 -6.29 3.59
N LEU A 14 -34.83 -5.06 4.09
CA LEU A 14 -33.56 -4.57 4.60
C LEU A 14 -33.10 -5.59 5.65
N LEU A 15 -32.01 -6.29 5.33
CA LEU A 15 -31.24 -7.06 6.30
C LEU A 15 -30.85 -6.12 7.43
N ALA A 16 -31.63 -6.17 8.51
CA ALA A 16 -31.28 -5.60 9.80
C ALA A 16 -30.03 -6.33 10.30
N PHE A 17 -28.86 -5.75 10.03
CA PHE A 17 -27.69 -6.01 10.88
C PHE A 17 -27.99 -5.44 12.26
N GLY A 18 -27.88 -6.32 13.25
CA GLY A 18 -28.27 -6.09 14.63
C GLY A 18 -27.53 -4.95 15.30
N ALA A 19 -28.23 -4.39 16.28
CA ALA A 19 -27.92 -3.21 17.05
C ALA A 19 -26.64 -3.31 17.91
N VAL A 20 -25.81 -2.26 17.83
CA VAL A 20 -25.28 -1.52 18.99
C VAL A 20 -25.30 -0.02 18.66
N GLY A 21 -25.85 0.79 19.57
CA GLY A 21 -25.59 2.23 19.65
C GLY A 21 -26.47 3.17 18.83
N CYS A 22 -27.36 3.89 19.51
CA CYS A 22 -28.03 5.10 19.03
C CYS A 22 -26.97 6.20 18.73
N GLY A 23 -26.42 6.25 17.51
CA GLY A 23 -25.19 7.01 17.19
C GLY A 23 -25.19 7.68 15.82
N GLY A 24 -26.30 8.33 15.44
CA GLY A 24 -26.38 9.07 14.18
C GLY A 24 -25.36 10.22 14.11
N ASP A 25 -25.11 10.91 15.23
CA ASP A 25 -24.14 11.99 15.34
C ASP A 25 -22.70 11.47 15.36
N ASP A 26 -22.41 10.46 16.18
CA ASP A 26 -21.06 9.86 16.27
C ASP A 26 -20.61 9.24 14.94
N SER A 27 -21.51 8.58 14.20
CA SER A 27 -21.21 8.03 12.89
C SER A 27 -20.90 9.12 11.86
N ALA A 28 -21.62 10.24 11.89
CA ALA A 28 -21.37 11.38 11.02
C ALA A 28 -20.04 12.08 11.39
N GLN A 29 -19.75 12.25 12.68
CA GLN A 29 -18.50 12.81 13.18
C GLN A 29 -17.30 11.92 12.84
N LEU A 30 -17.43 10.60 13.01
CA LEU A 30 -16.39 9.65 12.63
C LEU A 30 -16.14 9.67 11.11
N ASN A 31 -17.19 9.76 10.30
CA ASN A 31 -17.04 9.89 8.87
C ASN A 31 -16.37 11.22 8.47
N ALA A 32 -16.74 12.34 9.10
CA ALA A 32 -16.12 13.65 8.85
C ALA A 32 -14.64 13.67 9.26
N TRP A 33 -14.31 13.04 10.39
CA TRP A 33 -12.93 12.83 10.82
C TRP A 33 -12.14 12.03 9.78
N ALA A 34 -12.71 10.90 9.32
CA ALA A 34 -12.09 10.07 8.31
C ALA A 34 -11.87 10.84 6.99
N THR A 35 -12.85 11.63 6.55
CA THR A 35 -12.71 12.51 5.38
C THR A 35 -11.54 13.48 5.56
N SER A 36 -11.47 14.20 6.69
CA SER A 36 -10.40 15.17 6.98
C SER A 36 -9.01 14.54 6.91
N VAL A 37 -8.84 13.36 7.53
CA VAL A 37 -7.57 12.62 7.50
C VAL A 37 -7.27 12.16 6.08
N CYS A 38 -8.23 11.52 5.41
CA CYS A 38 -8.00 10.93 4.09
C CYS A 38 -7.77 11.97 2.99
N ASP A 39 -8.40 13.14 3.06
CA ASP A 39 -8.16 14.22 2.11
C ASP A 39 -6.76 14.81 2.29
N SER A 40 -6.32 14.98 3.54
CA SER A 40 -4.97 15.46 3.87
C SER A 40 -3.89 14.42 3.54
N ALA A 41 -4.20 13.14 3.73
CA ALA A 41 -3.27 12.03 3.52
C ALA A 41 -3.21 11.55 2.06
N LYS A 42 -4.16 11.95 1.20
CA LYS A 42 -4.27 11.45 -0.18
C LYS A 42 -2.97 11.55 -0.98
N GLU A 43 -2.38 12.74 -1.02
CA GLU A 43 -1.15 12.98 -1.75
C GLU A 43 0.04 12.23 -1.12
N PRO A 44 0.28 12.30 0.21
CA PRO A 44 1.28 11.46 0.88
C PRO A 44 1.13 9.96 0.59
N ILE A 45 -0.10 9.44 0.55
CA ILE A 45 -0.40 8.03 0.25
C ILE A 45 -0.01 7.70 -1.19
N ALA A 46 -0.35 8.55 -2.16
CA ALA A 46 0.05 8.35 -3.56
C ALA A 46 1.58 8.38 -3.72
N GLN A 47 2.26 9.30 -3.04
CA GLN A 47 3.72 9.39 -3.02
C GLN A 47 4.38 8.15 -2.39
N ALA A 48 3.81 7.62 -1.31
CA ALA A 48 4.29 6.39 -0.70
C ALA A 48 4.12 5.19 -1.63
N GLN A 49 2.97 5.08 -2.32
CA GLN A 49 2.74 4.03 -3.31
C GLN A 49 3.71 4.10 -4.48
N ALA A 50 4.01 5.30 -4.97
CA ALA A 50 4.99 5.51 -6.03
C ALA A 50 6.40 5.09 -5.60
N ALA A 51 6.84 5.49 -4.41
CA ALA A 51 8.14 5.07 -3.85
C ALA A 51 8.21 3.54 -3.67
N LEU A 52 7.18 2.92 -3.09
CA LEU A 52 7.14 1.45 -2.95
C LEU A 52 7.21 0.75 -4.30
N ALA A 53 6.46 1.23 -5.30
CA ALA A 53 6.52 0.69 -6.64
C ALA A 53 7.92 0.83 -7.24
N ASP A 54 8.57 1.99 -7.10
CA ASP A 54 9.91 2.24 -7.64
C ASP A 54 10.98 1.37 -6.96
N THR A 55 10.92 1.18 -5.63
CA THR A 55 11.87 0.30 -4.92
C THR A 55 11.85 -1.15 -5.41
N GLY A 56 10.72 -1.62 -5.97
CA GLY A 56 10.59 -2.95 -6.57
C GLY A 56 11.02 -3.04 -8.04
N GLN A 57 11.35 -1.92 -8.69
CA GLN A 57 11.77 -1.91 -10.10
C GLN A 57 13.26 -2.26 -10.26
N VAL A 58 13.54 -3.15 -11.20
CA VAL A 58 14.87 -3.34 -11.78
C VAL A 58 14.96 -2.47 -13.03
N LYS A 59 15.91 -1.52 -13.04
CA LYS A 59 16.16 -0.65 -14.19
C LYS A 59 17.37 -1.14 -14.97
N GLU A 60 17.20 -1.43 -16.25
CA GLU A 60 18.29 -1.90 -17.10
C GLU A 60 19.40 -0.84 -17.20
N GLY A 61 20.66 -1.28 -17.03
CA GLY A 61 21.82 -0.39 -17.05
C GLY A 61 22.03 0.44 -15.77
N GLU A 62 21.21 0.27 -14.74
CA GLU A 62 21.38 0.97 -13.47
C GLU A 62 22.57 0.40 -12.68
N GLY A 63 23.58 1.23 -12.45
CA GLY A 63 24.75 0.87 -11.65
C GLY A 63 24.49 0.97 -10.13
N PRO A 64 25.38 0.40 -9.29
CA PRO A 64 25.21 0.44 -7.84
C PRO A 64 25.02 1.84 -7.23
N ALA A 65 25.75 2.85 -7.72
CA ALA A 65 25.64 4.22 -7.21
C ALA A 65 24.27 4.85 -7.54
N ASP A 66 23.74 4.61 -8.74
CA ASP A 66 22.44 5.11 -9.17
C ASP A 66 21.32 4.39 -8.40
N LEU A 67 21.41 3.07 -8.27
CA LEU A 67 20.48 2.26 -7.48
C LEU A 67 20.48 2.69 -6.01
N GLN A 68 21.65 2.90 -5.40
CA GLN A 68 21.78 3.39 -4.04
C GLN A 68 21.06 4.74 -3.86
N LYS A 69 21.36 5.69 -4.74
CA LYS A 69 20.76 7.03 -4.69
C LYS A 69 19.25 6.96 -4.83
N ARG A 70 18.76 6.19 -5.80
CA ARG A 70 17.33 6.02 -6.06
C ARG A 70 16.59 5.42 -4.85
N LEU A 71 17.09 4.31 -4.32
CA LEU A 71 16.50 3.68 -3.14
C LEU A 71 16.54 4.61 -1.92
N SER A 72 17.62 5.38 -1.74
CA SER A 72 17.71 6.37 -0.67
C SER A 72 16.65 7.47 -0.81
N ASP A 73 16.47 8.01 -2.02
CA ASP A 73 15.47 9.04 -2.32
C ASP A 73 14.03 8.51 -2.10
N ASP A 74 13.75 7.26 -2.46
CA ASP A 74 12.45 6.61 -2.22
C ASP A 74 12.18 6.35 -0.75
N VAL A 75 13.17 5.84 -0.01
CA VAL A 75 13.05 5.63 1.44
C VAL A 75 12.87 6.96 2.18
N ALA A 76 13.56 8.02 1.76
CA ALA A 76 13.34 9.37 2.29
C ALA A 76 11.92 9.88 2.00
N ARG A 77 11.35 9.53 0.84
CA ARG A 77 9.95 9.83 0.52
C ARG A 77 9.00 9.09 1.47
N LEU A 78 9.23 7.81 1.74
CA LEU A 78 8.44 7.04 2.71
C LEU A 78 8.51 7.63 4.12
N ALA A 79 9.69 8.11 4.55
CA ALA A 79 9.81 8.80 5.82
C ALA A 79 8.93 10.06 5.88
N ARG A 80 9.04 10.94 4.88
CA ARG A 80 8.27 12.18 4.81
C ARG A 80 6.76 11.93 4.77
N THR A 81 6.30 10.95 4.00
CA THR A 81 4.86 10.68 3.88
C THR A 81 4.29 10.15 5.18
N ASN A 82 5.01 9.33 5.94
CA ASN A 82 4.60 8.91 7.28
C ASN A 82 4.45 10.12 8.23
N GLN A 83 5.39 11.07 8.21
CA GLN A 83 5.28 12.31 9.01
C GLN A 83 4.06 13.14 8.60
N GLN A 84 3.81 13.31 7.31
CA GLN A 84 2.66 14.07 6.80
C GLN A 84 1.32 13.42 7.19
N ILE A 85 1.23 12.09 7.18
CA ILE A 85 0.04 11.37 7.63
C ILE A 85 -0.12 11.52 9.15
N ALA A 86 0.97 11.43 9.92
CA ALA A 86 0.93 11.66 11.37
C ALA A 86 0.40 13.06 11.69
N GLU A 87 0.89 14.09 10.99
CA GLU A 87 0.38 15.46 11.13
C GLU A 87 -1.09 15.60 10.75
N ALA A 88 -1.56 14.90 9.71
CA ALA A 88 -2.96 14.92 9.32
C ALA A 88 -3.86 14.34 10.42
N ILE A 89 -3.44 13.23 11.04
CA ILE A 89 -4.15 12.61 12.17
C ILE A 89 -4.11 13.50 13.40
N ASP A 90 -2.97 14.10 13.71
CA ASP A 90 -2.83 15.02 14.84
C ASP A 90 -3.74 16.25 14.69
N LYS A 91 -3.74 16.87 13.50
CA LYS A 91 -4.61 18.01 13.17
C LYS A 91 -6.10 17.65 13.22
N ALA A 92 -6.48 16.42 12.85
CA ALA A 92 -7.86 15.95 12.91
C ALA A 92 -8.33 15.67 14.35
N GLY A 93 -7.41 15.48 15.29
CA GLY A 93 -7.72 15.18 16.69
C GLY A 93 -8.28 13.77 16.89
N ALA A 94 -8.87 13.52 18.06
CA ALA A 94 -9.37 12.20 18.43
C ALA A 94 -10.64 11.81 17.64
N PRO A 95 -10.69 10.64 16.98
CA PRO A 95 -11.92 10.13 16.38
C PRO A 95 -12.97 9.78 17.46
N LYS A 96 -14.25 9.86 17.07
CA LYS A 96 -15.39 9.49 17.93
C LYS A 96 -15.60 7.97 17.95
N VAL A 97 -14.70 7.30 18.65
CA VAL A 97 -14.73 5.86 18.94
C VAL A 97 -14.24 5.63 20.37
N ASP A 98 -14.49 4.43 20.90
CA ASP A 98 -13.90 4.01 22.17
C ASP A 98 -12.38 4.23 22.18
N LYS A 99 -11.89 4.93 23.20
CA LYS A 99 -10.47 5.29 23.37
C LYS A 99 -9.88 6.08 22.19
N GLY A 100 -10.68 6.87 21.48
CA GLY A 100 -10.24 7.68 20.34
C GLY A 100 -9.02 8.57 20.60
N GLY A 101 -8.88 9.13 21.81
CA GLY A 101 -7.69 9.90 22.20
C GLY A 101 -6.40 9.07 22.22
N ASN A 102 -6.46 7.87 22.80
CA ASN A 102 -5.32 6.95 22.81
C ASN A 102 -5.00 6.48 21.39
N LEU A 103 -6.04 6.13 20.62
CA LEU A 103 -5.90 5.71 19.23
C LEU A 103 -5.20 6.78 18.37
N GLN A 104 -5.60 8.06 18.51
CA GLN A 104 -4.95 9.17 17.81
C GLN A 104 -3.49 9.29 18.20
N LYS A 105 -3.20 9.28 19.50
CA LYS A 105 -1.83 9.42 20.00
C LYS A 105 -0.92 8.26 19.59
N ASP A 106 -1.41 7.03 19.73
CA ASP A 106 -0.70 5.82 19.32
C ASP A 106 -0.44 5.84 17.80
N ALA A 107 -1.41 6.26 16.99
CA ALA A 107 -1.23 6.37 15.54
C ALA A 107 -0.16 7.39 15.16
N VAL A 108 -0.19 8.58 15.78
CA VAL A 108 0.82 9.63 15.56
C VAL A 108 2.21 9.15 16.00
N ASP A 109 2.31 8.51 17.16
CA ASP A 109 3.59 8.02 17.69
C ASP A 109 4.16 6.91 16.81
N GLU A 110 3.35 5.94 16.37
CA GLU A 110 3.78 4.84 15.50
C GLU A 110 4.19 5.32 14.10
N LEU A 111 3.46 6.27 13.50
CA LEU A 111 3.84 6.85 12.19
C LEU A 111 5.15 7.65 12.29
N ASN A 112 5.36 8.38 13.38
CA ASN A 112 6.63 9.09 13.60
C ASN A 112 7.80 8.13 13.83
N LYS A 113 7.59 7.02 14.56
CA LYS A 113 8.59 5.95 14.68
C LYS A 113 8.90 5.31 13.33
N ALA A 114 7.87 5.03 12.51
CA ALA A 114 8.06 4.50 11.17
C ALA A 114 8.89 5.47 10.30
N ALA A 115 8.59 6.77 10.36
CA ALA A 115 9.37 7.79 9.67
C ALA A 115 10.84 7.79 10.10
N GLN A 116 11.11 7.70 11.41
CA GLN A 116 12.49 7.59 11.92
C GLN A 116 13.19 6.32 11.44
N GLY A 117 12.49 5.18 11.46
CA GLY A 117 13.02 3.92 10.94
C GLY A 117 13.39 3.99 9.46
N TYR A 118 12.57 4.65 8.62
CA TYR A 118 12.92 4.91 7.23
C TYR A 118 14.14 5.83 7.09
N LEU A 119 14.27 6.88 7.90
CA LEU A 119 15.47 7.73 7.88
C LEU A 119 16.74 6.96 8.30
N GLU A 120 16.63 5.97 9.18
CA GLU A 120 17.76 5.08 9.51
C GLU A 120 18.12 4.15 8.35
N VAL A 121 17.11 3.61 7.64
CA VAL A 121 17.33 2.83 6.41
C VAL A 121 17.99 3.69 5.34
N GLN A 122 17.53 4.94 5.17
CA GLN A 122 18.13 5.91 4.25
C GLN A 122 19.62 6.09 4.55
N LYS A 123 19.98 6.35 5.81
CA LYS A 123 21.39 6.51 6.22
C LYS A 123 22.23 5.26 5.93
N LYS A 124 21.65 4.06 6.10
CA LYS A 124 22.34 2.81 5.77
C LYS A 124 22.54 2.64 4.28
N LEU A 125 21.54 2.97 3.46
CA LEU A 125 21.64 3.01 2.00
C LEU A 125 22.73 4.00 1.56
N ASP A 126 22.73 5.21 2.11
CA ASP A 126 23.72 6.26 1.83
C ASP A 126 25.16 5.83 2.17
N GLY A 127 25.30 4.91 3.14
CA GLY A 127 26.59 4.36 3.58
C GLY A 127 27.06 3.09 2.85
N LEU A 128 26.29 2.56 1.89
CA LEU A 128 26.68 1.33 1.20
C LEU A 128 27.90 1.55 0.29
N PRO A 129 28.81 0.56 0.19
CA PRO A 129 29.87 0.59 -0.81
C PRO A 129 29.27 0.43 -2.21
N ASN A 130 29.50 1.37 -3.12
CA ASN A 130 28.90 1.36 -4.46
C ASN A 130 29.89 1.26 -5.63
N THR A 131 31.18 1.08 -5.33
CA THR A 131 32.23 0.91 -6.34
C THR A 131 32.48 -0.56 -6.69
N ASP A 132 31.93 -1.49 -5.91
CA ASP A 132 32.07 -2.93 -6.06
C ASP A 132 30.68 -3.55 -6.03
N GLN A 133 30.28 -4.16 -7.14
CA GLN A 133 28.92 -4.67 -7.33
C GLN A 133 28.59 -5.81 -6.37
N ALA A 134 29.54 -6.70 -6.08
CA ALA A 134 29.31 -7.83 -5.19
C ALA A 134 29.13 -7.36 -3.75
N LYS A 135 30.01 -6.46 -3.28
CA LYS A 135 29.89 -5.85 -1.95
C LYS A 135 28.63 -5.02 -1.79
N PHE A 136 28.26 -4.27 -2.84
CA PHE A 136 27.01 -3.52 -2.84
C PHE A 136 25.80 -4.45 -2.68
N ALA A 137 25.74 -5.53 -3.46
CA ALA A 137 24.65 -6.49 -3.41
C ALA A 137 24.53 -7.18 -2.04
N ASP A 138 25.65 -7.61 -1.47
CA ASP A 138 25.68 -8.21 -0.13
C ASP A 138 25.22 -7.24 0.95
N ALA A 139 25.70 -5.99 0.92
CA ALA A 139 25.34 -4.98 1.89
C ALA A 139 23.87 -4.53 1.73
N LEU A 140 23.37 -4.44 0.49
CA LEU A 140 21.97 -4.14 0.19
C LEU A 140 21.03 -5.23 0.71
N ARG A 141 21.44 -6.51 0.65
CA ARG A 141 20.65 -7.63 1.23
C ARG A 141 20.38 -7.44 2.72
N SER A 142 21.39 -7.01 3.49
CA SER A 142 21.24 -6.74 4.93
C SER A 142 20.26 -5.59 5.21
N VAL A 143 20.22 -4.57 4.34
CA VAL A 143 19.22 -3.50 4.42
C VAL A 143 17.82 -4.05 4.14
N GLY A 144 17.69 -4.93 3.13
CA GLY A 144 16.44 -5.60 2.79
C GLY A 144 15.81 -6.37 3.96
N ASP A 145 16.63 -7.12 4.71
CA ASP A 145 16.16 -7.87 5.90
C ASP A 145 15.58 -6.93 6.97
N GLN A 146 16.21 -5.76 7.20
CA GLN A 146 15.72 -4.76 8.15
C GLN A 146 14.42 -4.11 7.69
N VAL A 147 14.31 -3.80 6.40
CA VAL A 147 13.08 -3.28 5.80
C VAL A 147 11.94 -4.29 5.95
N GLN A 148 12.21 -5.59 5.76
CA GLN A 148 11.21 -6.65 5.91
C GLN A 148 10.70 -6.81 7.35
N GLN A 149 11.59 -6.64 8.34
CA GLN A 149 11.19 -6.57 9.75
C GLN A 149 10.29 -5.35 10.04
N LEU A 150 10.67 -4.17 9.54
CA LEU A 150 9.85 -2.96 9.64
C LEU A 150 8.47 -3.12 8.98
N ALA A 151 8.42 -3.75 7.81
CA ALA A 151 7.18 -4.02 7.09
C ALA A 151 6.24 -4.95 7.88
N THR A 152 6.79 -5.96 8.56
CA THR A 152 6.01 -6.88 9.42
C THR A 152 5.37 -6.14 10.60
N LEU A 153 6.16 -5.30 11.29
CA LEU A 153 5.67 -4.47 12.39
C LEU A 153 4.59 -3.48 11.91
N SER A 154 4.84 -2.83 10.76
CA SER A 154 3.90 -1.88 10.15
C SER A 154 2.58 -2.53 9.76
N THR A 155 2.60 -3.77 9.25
CA THR A 155 1.38 -4.52 8.88
C THR A 155 0.53 -4.85 10.11
N GLN A 156 1.18 -5.17 11.23
CA GLN A 156 0.50 -5.40 12.50
C GLN A 156 -0.15 -4.12 13.04
N ALA A 157 0.54 -2.98 12.94
CA ALA A 157 -0.01 -1.69 13.35
C ALA A 157 -1.18 -1.25 12.45
N GLN A 158 -1.03 -1.34 11.13
CA GLN A 158 -2.10 -1.03 10.17
C GLN A 158 -3.33 -1.90 10.36
N SER A 159 -3.17 -3.19 10.66
CA SER A 159 -4.31 -4.10 10.94
C SER A 159 -5.17 -3.60 12.11
N LYS A 160 -4.58 -2.88 13.09
CA LYS A 160 -5.34 -2.29 14.20
C LYS A 160 -6.14 -1.07 13.75
N LEU A 161 -5.54 -0.21 12.93
CA LEU A 161 -6.22 0.98 12.36
C LEU A 161 -7.33 0.62 11.38
N GLN A 162 -7.23 -0.55 10.73
CA GLN A 162 -8.23 -1.07 9.79
C GLN A 162 -9.35 -1.87 10.48
N SER A 163 -9.36 -1.95 11.81
CA SER A 163 -10.35 -2.70 12.56
C SER A 163 -11.57 -1.84 12.97
N GLY A 164 -12.71 -2.51 13.16
CA GLY A 164 -13.93 -1.91 13.69
C GLY A 164 -14.50 -0.76 12.86
N ASP A 165 -15.22 0.14 13.52
CA ASP A 165 -15.92 1.25 12.88
C ASP A 165 -14.97 2.30 12.29
N LEU A 166 -13.79 2.49 12.88
CA LEU A 166 -12.73 3.34 12.35
C LEU A 166 -12.28 2.85 10.98
N GLY A 167 -11.93 1.55 10.87
CA GLY A 167 -11.52 0.94 9.61
C GLY A 167 -12.61 1.04 8.55
N ALA A 168 -13.87 0.81 8.93
CA ALA A 168 -15.01 0.96 8.03
C ALA A 168 -15.22 2.41 7.56
N ALA A 169 -15.01 3.41 8.43
CA ALA A 169 -15.12 4.82 8.07
C ALA A 169 -14.01 5.26 7.11
N MET A 170 -12.76 4.84 7.38
CA MET A 170 -11.60 5.11 6.52
C MET A 170 -11.74 4.47 5.13
N ALA A 171 -12.21 3.21 5.06
CA ALA A 171 -12.39 2.49 3.79
C ALA A 171 -13.46 3.12 2.86
N LYS A 172 -14.43 3.86 3.42
CA LYS A 172 -15.43 4.59 2.64
C LYS A 172 -14.84 5.82 1.95
N GLN A 173 -13.75 6.39 2.48
CA GLN A 173 -13.21 7.63 1.96
C GLN A 173 -12.43 7.42 0.66
N PRO A 174 -12.67 8.24 -0.37
CA PRO A 174 -11.93 8.14 -1.63
C PRO A 174 -10.45 8.51 -1.47
N GLY A 175 -10.10 9.44 -0.59
CA GLY A 175 -8.72 9.90 -0.38
C GLY A 175 -7.77 8.84 0.19
N CYS A 176 -8.29 7.83 0.89
CA CYS A 176 -7.51 6.73 1.45
C CYS A 176 -7.49 5.47 0.56
N LYS A 177 -8.14 5.48 -0.61
CA LYS A 177 -8.15 4.32 -1.51
C LYS A 177 -6.83 4.22 -2.29
N PRO A 178 -6.26 3.01 -2.44
CA PRO A 178 -5.13 2.80 -3.33
C PRO A 178 -5.46 3.25 -4.76
N GLY A 179 -4.58 4.05 -5.37
CA GLY A 179 -4.74 4.51 -6.76
C GLY A 179 -5.66 5.71 -6.99
N ALA A 180 -6.05 6.47 -5.97
CA ALA A 180 -6.69 7.76 -6.20
C ALA A 180 -5.66 8.71 -6.87
N PRO A 181 -5.92 9.24 -8.08
CA PRO A 181 -4.96 10.08 -8.77
C PRO A 181 -4.66 11.32 -7.89
N ALA A 182 -3.37 11.57 -7.69
CA ALA A 182 -2.82 12.83 -7.21
C ALA A 182 -3.41 13.92 -8.10
N ALA A 183 -4.34 14.72 -7.56
CA ALA A 183 -4.81 15.88 -8.29
C ALA A 183 -3.65 16.88 -8.28
N ALA A 184 -3.03 17.10 -9.45
CA ALA A 184 -2.02 18.12 -9.62
C ALA A 184 -2.56 19.47 -9.08
N PRO A 185 -1.75 20.29 -8.41
CA PRO A 185 -2.18 21.60 -7.96
C PRO A 185 -2.51 22.47 -9.18
N SER A 186 -3.79 22.66 -9.46
CA SER A 186 -4.27 23.64 -10.45
C SER A 186 -4.08 25.04 -9.90
N GLY A 187 -2.98 25.68 -10.29
CA GLY A 187 -2.68 27.10 -10.05
C GLY A 187 -2.66 27.91 -11.35
N ALA A 188 -3.85 28.36 -11.79
CA ALA A 188 -4.20 29.61 -12.50
C ALA A 188 -3.54 29.99 -13.87
N PRO A 189 -4.07 31.01 -14.58
CA PRO A 189 -5.39 31.09 -15.21
C PRO A 189 -5.30 31.18 -16.75
N ALA A 190 -6.46 31.06 -17.40
CA ALA A 190 -6.65 31.23 -18.84
C ALA A 190 -6.20 32.61 -19.34
N GLY A 191 -5.45 32.63 -20.43
CA GLY A 191 -5.08 33.84 -21.15
C GLY A 191 -4.65 33.58 -22.59
N ALA A 192 -5.45 34.12 -23.52
CA ALA A 192 -5.15 34.50 -24.90
C ALA A 192 -5.18 33.43 -26.03
N SER A 193 -6.24 33.54 -26.83
CA SER A 193 -6.40 33.08 -28.20
C SER A 193 -5.40 33.69 -29.19
N ALA A 194 -5.02 32.89 -30.21
CA ALA A 194 -4.79 33.20 -31.64
C ALA A 194 -3.76 32.18 -32.16
N GLY A 195 -3.85 31.53 -33.32
CA GLY A 195 -4.74 31.63 -34.47
C GLY A 195 -4.39 30.48 -35.42
N ALA A 196 -5.25 30.28 -36.42
CA ALA A 196 -5.24 29.18 -37.38
C ALA A 196 -3.95 29.05 -38.22
N SER A 197 -3.66 27.83 -38.71
CA SER A 197 -3.47 27.50 -40.14
C SER A 197 -3.23 26.00 -40.33
N ALA A 198 -4.05 25.36 -41.17
CA ALA A 198 -3.72 24.12 -41.90
C ALA A 198 -2.81 24.49 -43.11
N PRO A 199 -2.39 23.60 -44.03
CA PRO A 199 -2.70 22.16 -44.21
C PRO A 199 -1.48 21.29 -44.62
N ALA A 200 -1.71 19.99 -44.87
CA ALA A 200 -1.31 19.24 -46.08
C ALA A 200 -0.92 17.76 -45.80
N THR A 201 -1.70 16.85 -46.40
CA THR A 201 -1.31 15.50 -46.84
C THR A 201 -0.36 15.58 -48.04
N PRO A 202 0.57 14.62 -48.24
CA PRO A 202 0.30 13.36 -49.00
C PRO A 202 0.96 12.15 -48.29
N GLY A 203 0.76 10.87 -48.60
CA GLY A 203 0.23 10.16 -49.75
C GLY A 203 1.00 8.83 -49.85
N ALA A 204 0.26 7.72 -49.87
CA ALA A 204 0.53 6.43 -50.52
C ALA A 204 1.82 5.60 -50.25
N ALA A 205 1.54 4.32 -49.97
CA ALA A 205 2.12 3.10 -50.53
C ALA A 205 3.42 2.53 -49.94
N GLY A 206 3.33 1.24 -49.53
CA GLY A 206 4.48 0.35 -49.40
C GLY A 206 4.33 -0.78 -48.39
N SER A 207 3.50 -1.79 -48.69
CA SER A 207 3.79 -3.18 -48.25
C SER A 207 4.44 -3.90 -49.45
N PRO A 208 5.39 -4.81 -49.19
CA PRO A 208 4.97 -6.21 -49.21
C PRO A 208 5.58 -7.08 -48.09
N ALA A 209 4.97 -8.27 -48.01
CA ALA A 209 5.11 -9.36 -47.06
C ALA A 209 6.49 -10.06 -47.00
N ALA A 210 6.75 -10.73 -45.87
CA ALA A 210 7.02 -12.19 -45.78
C ALA A 210 7.25 -12.54 -44.29
N SER A 211 6.37 -13.29 -43.65
CA SER A 211 6.43 -14.77 -43.50
C SER A 211 7.46 -15.22 -42.46
N GLY A 212 6.97 -15.68 -41.32
CA GLY A 212 7.74 -16.35 -40.27
C GLY A 212 6.77 -16.95 -39.24
N ASP A 213 6.30 -18.16 -39.51
CA ASP A 213 5.49 -18.97 -38.59
C ASP A 213 6.26 -19.37 -37.33
N PRO A 214 5.56 -19.68 -36.22
CA PRO A 214 6.13 -19.85 -34.89
C PRO A 214 6.71 -21.25 -34.69
N ALA A 215 7.93 -21.34 -34.16
CA ALA A 215 8.55 -22.60 -33.79
C ALA A 215 8.09 -23.05 -32.39
N ALA A 216 7.67 -24.31 -32.36
CA ALA A 216 7.06 -25.06 -31.27
C ALA A 216 7.90 -25.18 -29.98
N SER A 217 7.17 -25.16 -28.85
CA SER A 217 7.58 -25.78 -27.59
C SER A 217 7.73 -27.30 -27.73
N PRO A 218 8.71 -27.91 -27.06
CA PRO A 218 8.63 -29.31 -26.68
C PRO A 218 8.33 -29.46 -25.17
N SER A 219 7.31 -30.28 -24.92
CA SER A 219 6.89 -30.79 -23.62
C SER A 219 7.97 -31.64 -22.93
N ALA A 220 7.91 -31.65 -21.60
CA ALA A 220 8.69 -32.46 -20.67
C ALA A 220 8.55 -33.98 -20.87
N PRO A 221 9.38 -34.77 -20.17
CA PRO A 221 8.93 -36.02 -19.58
C PRO A 221 8.92 -35.97 -18.05
N ALA A 222 7.87 -36.58 -17.49
CA ALA A 222 7.71 -36.88 -16.08
C ALA A 222 8.66 -38.00 -15.62
N ALA A 223 9.09 -37.94 -14.36
CA ALA A 223 9.54 -39.10 -13.61
C ALA A 223 8.79 -39.10 -12.27
N ASP A 224 8.01 -40.15 -12.11
CA ASP A 224 7.21 -40.49 -10.93
C ASP A 224 8.02 -41.38 -9.98
N THR A 225 7.45 -41.60 -8.80
CA THR A 225 7.70 -42.67 -7.82
C THR A 225 8.60 -42.40 -6.59
N THR A 226 7.87 -42.18 -5.49
CA THR A 226 7.88 -42.96 -4.24
C THR A 226 9.08 -42.90 -3.30
N GLY A 227 8.84 -42.37 -2.10
CA GLY A 227 9.71 -42.53 -0.93
C GLY A 227 9.05 -42.03 0.36
N SER A 228 8.11 -42.81 0.91
CA SER A 228 7.60 -42.66 2.27
C SER A 228 8.74 -42.78 3.29
N ALA A 229 8.87 -41.80 4.19
CA ALA A 229 9.53 -41.98 5.48
C ALA A 229 8.84 -41.12 6.55
N ALA A 230 8.56 -41.75 7.69
CA ALA A 230 7.67 -41.34 8.77
C ALA A 230 8.13 -40.11 9.58
N PRO A 231 7.22 -39.43 10.31
CA PRO A 231 7.60 -38.51 11.37
C PRO A 231 7.95 -39.29 12.64
N ALA A 232 9.19 -39.17 13.10
CA ALA A 232 9.62 -39.66 14.40
C ALA A 232 9.28 -38.64 15.50
N ALA A 233 8.47 -39.12 16.44
CA ALA A 233 8.25 -38.72 17.83
C ALA A 233 8.93 -37.47 18.41
N SER A 234 8.10 -36.63 19.01
CA SER A 234 8.41 -35.70 20.10
C SER A 234 9.06 -36.40 21.30
N PRO A 235 9.91 -35.71 22.06
CA PRO A 235 9.98 -35.90 23.50
C PRO A 235 9.46 -34.66 24.23
N THR A 236 8.31 -34.82 24.87
CA THR A 236 7.93 -34.11 26.08
C THR A 236 8.80 -34.59 27.24
N ALA A 237 9.45 -33.67 27.98
CA ALA A 237 9.58 -33.68 29.44
C ALA A 237 10.64 -32.64 29.88
N GLY A 238 10.30 -31.79 30.86
CA GLY A 238 11.31 -30.98 31.52
C GLY A 238 10.83 -29.79 32.34
N SER A 239 9.71 -29.88 33.07
CA SER A 239 9.50 -29.01 34.23
C SER A 239 10.38 -29.50 35.38
N PRO A 240 11.11 -28.62 36.09
CA PRO A 240 11.36 -28.81 37.50
C PRO A 240 10.41 -27.91 38.30
N ALA A 241 9.71 -28.57 39.21
CA ALA A 241 8.94 -27.96 40.28
C ALA A 241 9.86 -27.22 41.27
N ALA A 242 9.20 -26.32 41.99
CA ALA A 242 9.65 -25.54 43.13
C ALA A 242 10.41 -26.32 44.21
N SER A 243 11.22 -25.59 45.00
CA SER A 243 11.33 -25.74 46.45
C SER A 243 12.17 -24.60 47.08
N PRO A 244 12.06 -24.34 48.40
CA PRO A 244 11.95 -23.00 48.96
C PRO A 244 13.16 -22.55 49.79
N SER A 245 13.22 -21.24 50.08
CA SER A 245 13.70 -20.64 51.34
C SER A 245 13.18 -19.22 51.44
#